data_AF-A0A968A5P2-F1
#
_entry.id   AF-A0A968A5P2-F1
#
_cell.length_a   1.000
_cell.length_b   1.000
_cell.length_c   1.000
_cell.angle_alpha   90.00
_cell.angle_beta   90.00
_cell.angle_gamma   90.00
#
_symmetry.space_group_name_H-M   'P 1'
#
loop_
_entity.id
_entity.type
_entity.pdbx_description
1 polymer ?
#
loop_
_entity_poly.entity_id
_entity_poly.type
_entity_poly.pdbx_seq_one_letter_code
_entity_poly.pdbx_strand_id
1 'polypeptide(L)'
;NIRITGFPESVENSIWVPIQYGDLKGWVNERYLKSDPESQGPRWHEEDLFVIELIGSEGKPIGLISLDSPNDGRRPDLNTVKVLEIFANQAATAIENTRLFHNTKEFADLLQNLHTVSQDILREQDFETQLDLIIKGLQDSGWGRVSLTIRDKDLNPTMLVTAGLTQEEEDFLRNNMLPPDKWRERLTNQSFQKYRYGSAFFLPADDPWVQEKIGVILPDNTAVSSDPEAWHPNDLLFLPLYDREQNVIAIISLDAPPEGKRPTPRSLQLVELYVQVATPVIENALLYQETQRQLAELKTVNEVSQTISTT
;
A
#
# COMPACT_ATOMS: atom_id res chain seq x y z
N ASN A 1 -22.80 9.39 -7.26
CA ASN A 1 -22.09 10.04 -8.39
C ASN A 1 -22.68 11.41 -8.65
N ILE A 2 -21.99 12.46 -8.20
CA ILE A 2 -22.34 13.85 -8.50
C ILE A 2 -21.85 14.14 -9.94
N ARG A 3 -22.73 14.61 -10.82
CA ARG A 3 -22.40 15.06 -12.18
C ARG A 3 -22.61 16.56 -12.29
N ILE A 4 -21.60 17.28 -12.76
CA ILE A 4 -21.71 18.70 -13.10
C ILE A 4 -22.48 18.83 -14.41
N THR A 5 -23.59 19.57 -14.42
CA THR A 5 -24.52 19.64 -15.57
C THR A 5 -24.50 20.96 -16.33
N GLY A 6 -23.59 21.88 -16.00
CA GLY A 6 -23.54 23.22 -16.59
C GLY A 6 -22.29 23.99 -16.19
N PHE A 7 -22.23 25.28 -16.55
CA PHE A 7 -21.02 26.09 -16.41
C PHE A 7 -20.89 26.68 -14.99
N PRO A 8 -19.68 26.67 -14.40
CA PRO A 8 -19.40 27.28 -13.11
C PRO A 8 -19.51 28.82 -13.18
N GLU A 9 -20.18 29.42 -12.19
CA GLU A 9 -20.21 30.87 -11.98
C GLU A 9 -19.52 31.24 -10.67
N SER A 10 -18.64 32.23 -10.71
CA SER A 10 -17.88 32.65 -9.52
C SER A 10 -18.52 33.87 -8.87
N VAL A 11 -18.80 33.77 -7.56
CA VAL A 11 -19.18 34.90 -6.71
C VAL A 11 -18.18 34.98 -5.57
N GLU A 12 -17.35 36.02 -5.59
CA GLU A 12 -16.18 36.17 -4.71
C GLU A 12 -15.26 34.94 -4.77
N ASN A 13 -15.06 34.22 -3.66
CA ASN A 13 -14.22 33.02 -3.60
C ASN A 13 -15.02 31.72 -3.81
N SER A 14 -16.33 31.81 -4.06
CA SER A 14 -17.22 30.66 -4.17
C SER A 14 -17.54 30.38 -5.65
N ILE A 15 -17.39 29.11 -6.06
CA ILE A 15 -17.71 28.65 -7.41
C ILE A 15 -19.01 27.87 -7.35
N TRP A 16 -20.05 28.40 -8.00
CA TRP A 16 -21.37 27.80 -8.06
C TRP A 16 -21.49 26.96 -9.32
N VAL A 17 -21.80 25.68 -9.14
CA VAL A 17 -21.89 24.74 -10.26
C VAL A 17 -23.21 24.01 -10.21
N PRO A 18 -23.98 23.95 -11.30
CA PRO A 18 -25.17 23.12 -11.35
C PRO A 18 -24.76 21.64 -11.27
N ILE A 19 -25.35 20.92 -10.32
CA ILE A 19 -25.03 19.50 -10.07
C ILE A 19 -26.27 18.62 -10.20
N GLN A 20 -26.02 17.36 -10.55
CA GLN A 20 -26.98 16.28 -10.52
C GLN A 20 -26.45 15.15 -9.64
N TYR A 21 -27.23 14.74 -8.63
CA TYR A 21 -26.92 13.60 -7.76
C TYR A 21 -28.05 12.57 -7.85
N GLY A 22 -27.79 11.44 -8.51
CA GLY A 22 -28.85 10.48 -8.84
C GLY A 22 -29.90 11.14 -9.77
N ASP A 23 -31.17 11.10 -9.37
CA ASP A 23 -32.27 11.74 -10.11
C ASP A 23 -32.49 13.21 -9.71
N LEU A 24 -31.80 13.71 -8.70
CA LEU A 24 -31.93 15.09 -8.21
C LEU A 24 -31.09 16.04 -9.07
N LYS A 25 -31.74 17.04 -9.68
CA LYS A 25 -31.10 18.15 -10.40
C LYS A 25 -31.21 19.42 -9.57
N GLY A 26 -30.08 20.08 -9.28
CA GLY A 26 -30.07 21.31 -8.46
C GLY A 26 -29.22 22.43 -9.09
N TRP A 27 -29.73 23.66 -8.95
CA TRP A 27 -28.98 24.90 -9.16
C TRP A 27 -28.81 25.59 -7.81
N VAL A 28 -27.65 26.19 -7.55
CA VAL A 28 -27.60 27.32 -6.62
C VAL A 28 -27.98 28.55 -7.46
N ASN A 29 -29.20 29.05 -7.24
CA ASN A 29 -29.97 29.83 -8.22
C ASN A 29 -29.67 31.35 -8.20
N GLU A 30 -29.40 31.99 -9.35
CA GLU A 30 -29.27 33.45 -9.51
C GLU A 30 -30.39 34.32 -8.88
N ARG A 31 -31.55 33.76 -8.54
CA ARG A 31 -32.60 34.47 -7.78
C ARG A 31 -32.17 34.97 -6.39
N TYR A 32 -31.01 34.54 -5.86
CA TYR A 32 -30.48 34.97 -4.56
C TYR A 32 -30.01 36.44 -4.49
N LEU A 33 -29.83 37.14 -5.63
CA LEU A 33 -29.28 38.51 -5.66
C LEU A 33 -30.26 39.63 -6.03
N LYS A 34 -31.51 39.30 -6.41
CA LYS A 34 -32.54 40.33 -6.64
C LYS A 34 -33.39 40.49 -5.39
N SER A 35 -33.11 41.54 -4.65
CA SER A 35 -33.97 42.01 -3.57
C SER A 35 -35.39 42.24 -4.10
N ASP A 36 -36.35 41.49 -3.58
CA ASP A 36 -37.76 41.85 -3.67
C ASP A 36 -38.02 42.90 -2.58
N PRO A 37 -38.28 44.18 -2.91
CA PRO A 37 -38.29 45.26 -1.93
C PRO A 37 -39.48 45.22 -0.95
N GLU A 38 -40.45 44.33 -1.15
CA GLU A 38 -41.71 44.31 -0.38
C GLU A 38 -41.98 43.02 0.44
N SER A 39 -41.07 42.05 0.45
CA SER A 39 -41.27 40.80 1.21
C SER A 39 -40.12 40.50 2.17
N GLN A 40 -40.42 39.90 3.33
CA GLN A 40 -39.46 39.54 4.39
C GLN A 40 -38.49 38.39 4.02
N GLY A 41 -38.02 38.35 2.76
CA GLY A 41 -37.16 37.32 2.19
C GLY A 41 -37.93 36.07 1.70
N PRO A 42 -37.36 35.31 0.74
CA PRO A 42 -37.99 34.11 0.21
C PRO A 42 -38.04 32.96 1.25
N ARG A 43 -39.16 32.24 1.30
CA ARG A 43 -39.33 31.04 2.15
C ARG A 43 -38.57 29.84 1.60
N TRP A 44 -38.16 28.95 2.49
CA TRP A 44 -37.57 27.65 2.15
C TRP A 44 -38.59 26.74 1.46
N HIS A 45 -38.15 26.04 0.43
CA HIS A 45 -38.91 25.00 -0.29
C HIS A 45 -38.30 23.63 0.00
N GLU A 46 -39.10 22.56 0.03
CA GLU A 46 -38.61 21.18 0.32
C GLU A 46 -37.64 20.64 -0.74
N GLU A 47 -37.57 21.29 -1.91
CA GLU A 47 -36.60 20.96 -2.98
C GLU A 47 -35.36 21.87 -2.96
N ASP A 48 -35.28 22.82 -2.01
CA ASP A 48 -34.08 23.65 -1.86
C ASP A 48 -32.95 22.80 -1.28
N LEU A 49 -31.75 22.96 -1.85
CA LEU A 49 -30.53 22.34 -1.35
C LEU A 49 -29.49 23.42 -1.08
N PHE A 50 -29.01 23.49 0.15
CA PHE A 50 -27.92 24.40 0.52
C PHE A 50 -26.69 23.57 0.92
N VAL A 51 -25.61 23.75 0.16
CA VAL A 51 -24.36 23.00 0.35
C VAL A 51 -23.21 23.99 0.48
N ILE A 52 -22.32 23.72 1.44
CA ILE A 52 -21.06 24.43 1.60
C ILE A 52 -19.93 23.43 1.43
N GLU A 53 -18.94 23.78 0.63
CA GLU A 53 -17.72 22.98 0.50
C GLU A 53 -16.81 23.17 1.72
N LEU A 54 -16.27 22.06 2.23
CA LEU A 54 -15.20 22.09 3.20
C LEU A 54 -13.89 22.20 2.43
N ILE A 55 -13.28 23.38 2.45
CA ILE A 55 -12.01 23.63 1.75
C ILE A 55 -10.85 23.43 2.74
N GLY A 56 -9.96 22.50 2.41
CA GLY A 56 -8.76 22.24 3.17
C GLY A 56 -7.73 23.37 3.04
N SER A 57 -6.70 23.34 3.87
CA SER A 57 -5.62 24.33 3.92
C SER A 57 -4.85 24.52 2.59
N GLU A 58 -4.83 23.52 1.71
CA GLU A 58 -4.27 23.60 0.35
C GLU A 58 -5.25 24.16 -0.71
N GLY A 59 -6.45 24.60 -0.33
CA GLY A 59 -7.47 25.08 -1.26
C GLY A 59 -8.22 23.96 -2.00
N LYS A 60 -8.08 22.70 -1.57
CA LYS A 60 -8.79 21.54 -2.15
C LYS A 60 -10.04 21.19 -1.34
N PRO A 61 -11.16 20.82 -1.97
CA PRO A 61 -12.34 20.37 -1.25
C PRO A 61 -12.07 19.01 -0.57
N ILE A 62 -12.32 18.94 0.73
CA ILE A 62 -12.14 17.76 1.58
C ILE A 62 -13.47 17.15 2.06
N GLY A 63 -14.59 17.78 1.73
CA GLY A 63 -15.93 17.32 2.08
C GLY A 63 -17.00 18.36 1.75
N LEU A 64 -18.24 18.03 2.07
CA LEU A 64 -19.41 18.89 1.85
C LEU A 64 -20.27 18.89 3.12
N ILE A 65 -20.78 20.06 3.51
CA ILE A 65 -21.86 20.19 4.47
C ILE A 65 -23.14 20.46 3.69
N SER A 66 -24.15 19.61 3.86
CA SER A 66 -25.50 19.85 3.35
C SER A 66 -26.39 20.30 4.51
N LEU A 67 -27.11 21.41 4.33
CA LEU A 67 -28.05 21.94 5.30
C LEU A 67 -29.43 22.03 4.64
N ASP A 68 -30.46 21.71 5.41
CA ASP A 68 -31.84 21.65 4.97
C ASP A 68 -32.76 22.08 6.12
N SER A 69 -34.00 22.45 5.80
CA SER A 69 -35.09 22.71 6.74
C SER A 69 -34.73 23.73 7.83
N PRO A 70 -34.45 24.99 7.45
CA PRO A 70 -34.11 26.05 8.38
C PRO A 70 -35.24 26.29 9.39
N ASN A 71 -34.87 26.51 10.66
CA ASN A 71 -35.81 26.60 11.78
C ASN A 71 -36.85 27.72 11.66
N ASP A 72 -36.50 28.82 11.00
CA ASP A 72 -37.40 29.95 10.77
C ASP A 72 -38.20 29.81 9.45
N GLY A 73 -38.00 28.71 8.72
CA GLY A 73 -38.62 28.42 7.43
C GLY A 73 -38.18 29.37 6.31
N ARG A 74 -37.11 30.13 6.50
CA ARG A 74 -36.62 31.14 5.55
C ARG A 74 -35.31 30.68 4.92
N ARG A 75 -35.09 31.09 3.67
CA ARG A 75 -33.80 30.86 3.02
C ARG A 75 -32.71 31.69 3.72
N PRO A 76 -31.49 31.15 3.89
CA PRO A 76 -30.38 31.88 4.50
C PRO A 76 -30.08 33.18 3.75
N ASP A 77 -29.95 34.28 4.49
CA ASP A 77 -29.44 35.54 3.95
C ASP A 77 -27.90 35.54 3.89
N LEU A 78 -27.31 36.59 3.28
CA LEU A 78 -25.85 36.69 3.14
C LEU A 78 -25.10 36.65 4.49
N ASN A 79 -25.69 37.18 5.56
CA ASN A 79 -25.06 37.14 6.88
C ASN A 79 -25.04 35.71 7.43
N THR A 80 -26.15 34.99 7.28
CA THR A 80 -26.26 33.58 7.66
C THR A 80 -25.29 32.73 6.86
N VAL A 81 -25.21 32.93 5.53
CA VAL A 81 -24.25 32.23 4.67
C VAL A 81 -22.81 32.49 5.14
N LYS A 82 -22.41 33.74 5.39
CA LYS A 82 -21.07 34.08 5.88
C LYS A 82 -20.72 33.40 7.20
N VAL A 83 -21.66 33.34 8.14
CA VAL A 83 -21.46 32.64 9.41
C VAL A 83 -21.27 31.14 9.16
N LEU A 84 -22.10 30.54 8.31
CA LEU A 84 -21.99 29.13 7.95
C LEU A 84 -20.68 28.81 7.22
N GLU A 85 -20.17 29.71 6.37
CA GLU A 85 -18.84 29.59 5.75
C GLU A 85 -17.70 29.64 6.78
N ILE A 86 -17.78 30.52 7.78
CA ILE A 86 -16.81 30.55 8.89
C ILE A 86 -16.81 29.22 9.64
N PHE A 87 -18.00 28.67 9.93
CA PHE A 87 -18.13 27.36 10.56
C PHE A 87 -17.58 26.24 9.68
N ALA A 88 -17.87 26.26 8.38
CA ALA A 88 -17.35 25.29 7.42
C ALA A 88 -15.82 25.32 7.37
N ASN A 89 -15.19 26.50 7.36
CA ASN A 89 -13.74 26.65 7.41
C ASN A 89 -13.13 26.10 8.72
N GLN A 90 -13.78 26.34 9.85
CA GLN A 90 -13.35 25.77 11.14
C GLN A 90 -13.51 24.25 11.18
N ALA A 91 -14.63 23.73 10.66
CA ALA A 91 -14.87 22.29 10.56
C ALA A 91 -13.85 21.61 9.63
N ALA A 92 -13.57 22.21 8.48
CA ALA A 92 -12.54 21.74 7.55
C ALA A 92 -11.18 21.64 8.24
N THR A 93 -10.76 22.70 8.93
CA THR A 93 -9.51 22.72 9.71
C THR A 93 -9.48 21.62 10.79
N ALA A 94 -10.56 21.46 11.54
CA ALA A 94 -10.65 20.44 12.59
C ALA A 94 -10.59 19.01 12.04
N ILE A 95 -11.25 18.77 10.90
CA ILE A 95 -11.22 17.48 10.20
C ILE A 95 -9.80 17.20 9.67
N GLU A 96 -9.14 18.16 9.04
CA GLU A 96 -7.75 18.01 8.59
C GLU A 96 -6.83 17.70 9.76
N ASN A 97 -6.92 18.47 10.85
CA ASN A 97 -6.09 18.25 12.04
C ASN A 97 -6.32 16.86 12.64
N THR A 98 -7.58 16.41 12.71
CA THR A 98 -7.92 15.08 13.24
C THR A 98 -7.35 13.98 12.33
N ARG A 99 -7.51 14.13 11.01
CA ARG A 99 -6.98 13.18 10.02
C ARG A 99 -5.45 13.13 10.04
N LEU A 100 -4.79 14.29 10.13
CA LEU A 100 -3.34 14.40 10.26
C LEU A 100 -2.86 13.73 11.53
N PHE A 101 -3.46 14.05 12.68
CA PHE A 101 -3.11 13.43 13.96
C PHE A 101 -3.27 11.91 13.92
N HIS A 102 -4.38 11.41 13.35
CA HIS A 102 -4.62 9.97 13.24
C HIS A 102 -3.57 9.29 12.36
N ASN A 103 -3.31 9.83 11.16
CA ASN A 103 -2.28 9.30 10.26
C ASN A 103 -0.89 9.33 10.91
N THR A 104 -0.53 10.40 11.61
CA THR A 104 0.75 10.51 12.32
C THR A 104 0.84 9.49 13.45
N LYS A 105 -0.23 9.28 14.20
CA LYS A 105 -0.28 8.28 15.27
C LYS A 105 -0.16 6.87 14.71
N GLU A 106 -0.94 6.52 13.70
CA GLU A 106 -0.84 5.21 13.01
C GLU A 106 0.60 4.96 12.53
N PHE A 107 1.22 5.96 11.91
CA PHE A 107 2.60 5.85 11.43
C PHE A 107 3.61 5.72 12.57
N ALA A 108 3.41 6.42 13.69
CA ALA A 108 4.27 6.28 14.87
C ALA A 108 4.16 4.90 15.52
N ASP A 109 2.95 4.38 15.67
CA ASP A 109 2.69 3.03 16.20
C ASP A 109 3.34 1.97 15.29
N LEU A 110 3.25 2.17 13.97
CA LEU A 110 3.89 1.34 12.97
C LEU A 110 5.42 1.32 13.12
N LEU A 111 6.04 2.50 13.22
CA LEU A 111 7.48 2.64 13.42
C LEU A 111 7.94 2.01 14.73
N GLN A 112 7.15 2.12 15.80
CA GLN A 112 7.47 1.53 17.09
C GLN A 112 7.46 -0.01 17.03
N ASN A 113 6.47 -0.58 16.35
CA ASN A 113 6.39 -2.03 16.12
C ASN A 113 7.59 -2.51 15.30
N LEU A 114 7.86 -1.84 14.18
CA LEU A 114 9.01 -2.14 13.34
C LEU A 114 10.34 -2.02 14.07
N HIS A 115 10.53 -1.00 14.88
CA HIS A 115 11.73 -0.82 15.67
C HIS A 115 11.91 -1.96 16.69
N THR A 116 10.83 -2.42 17.31
CA THR A 116 10.87 -3.55 18.25
C THR A 116 11.28 -4.84 17.53
N VAL A 117 10.63 -5.16 16.41
CA VAL A 117 10.97 -6.32 15.57
C VAL A 117 12.42 -6.23 15.06
N SER A 118 12.84 -5.05 14.61
CA SER A 118 14.21 -4.79 14.17
C SER A 118 15.24 -5.06 15.27
N GLN A 119 14.97 -4.64 16.51
CA GLN A 119 15.89 -4.90 17.62
C GLN A 119 16.01 -6.39 17.94
N ASP A 120 14.92 -7.14 17.86
CA ASP A 120 14.92 -8.58 18.10
C ASP A 120 15.72 -9.29 16.99
N ILE A 121 15.51 -8.91 15.73
CA ILE A 121 16.29 -9.41 14.59
C ILE A 121 17.79 -9.10 14.76
N LEU A 122 18.15 -7.88 15.16
CA LEU A 122 19.56 -7.46 15.31
C LEU A 122 20.27 -8.10 16.51
N ARG A 123 19.54 -8.56 17.52
CA ARG A 123 20.11 -9.27 18.68
C ARG A 123 20.36 -10.74 18.40
N GLU A 124 19.58 -11.31 17.50
CA GLU A 124 19.74 -12.70 17.09
C GLU A 124 21.08 -12.86 16.35
N GLN A 125 21.81 -13.94 16.65
CA GLN A 125 23.09 -14.25 16.01
C GLN A 125 22.98 -15.39 15.00
N ASP A 126 21.94 -16.20 15.12
CA ASP A 126 21.66 -17.27 14.18
C ASP A 126 20.93 -16.74 12.95
N PHE A 127 21.51 -16.96 11.77
CA PHE A 127 20.97 -16.40 10.52
C PHE A 127 19.61 -16.99 10.17
N GLU A 128 19.41 -18.30 10.35
CA GLU A 128 18.12 -18.93 10.05
C GLU A 128 17.02 -18.36 10.94
N THR A 129 17.31 -18.22 12.24
CA THR A 129 16.39 -17.59 13.21
C THR A 129 16.13 -16.11 12.87
N GLN A 130 17.13 -15.36 12.39
CA GLN A 130 16.92 -13.99 11.91
C GLN A 130 15.94 -13.93 10.73
N LEU A 131 16.06 -14.84 9.77
CA LEU A 131 15.16 -14.91 8.61
C LEU A 131 13.74 -15.26 9.05
N ASP A 132 13.59 -16.21 9.98
CA ASP A 132 12.30 -16.58 10.58
C ASP A 132 11.61 -15.38 11.23
N LEU A 133 12.36 -14.56 11.99
CA LEU A 133 11.84 -13.35 12.61
C LEU A 133 11.38 -12.32 11.56
N ILE A 134 12.14 -12.14 10.47
CA ILE A 134 11.78 -11.23 9.38
C ILE A 134 10.46 -11.64 8.73
N ILE A 135 10.32 -12.91 8.33
CA ILE A 135 9.10 -13.37 7.64
C ILE A 135 7.90 -13.43 8.57
N LYS A 136 8.12 -13.75 9.85
CA LYS A 136 7.07 -13.72 10.87
C LYS A 136 6.55 -12.31 11.12
N GLY A 137 7.44 -11.32 11.13
CA GLY A 137 7.04 -9.91 11.20
C GLY A 137 6.16 -9.48 10.02
N LEU A 138 6.44 -9.97 8.82
CA LEU A 138 5.59 -9.77 7.64
C LEU A 138 4.26 -10.51 7.78
N GLN A 139 4.24 -11.72 8.32
CA GLN A 139 3.01 -12.47 8.59
C GLN A 139 2.12 -11.74 9.62
N ASP A 140 2.71 -11.28 10.72
CA ASP A 140 2.04 -10.53 11.79
C ASP A 140 1.48 -9.18 11.30
N SER A 141 2.01 -8.65 10.18
CA SER A 141 1.46 -7.46 9.51
C SER A 141 0.16 -7.73 8.72
N GLY A 142 -0.29 -8.99 8.69
CA GLY A 142 -1.57 -9.43 8.13
C GLY A 142 -1.47 -10.21 6.83
N TRP A 143 -0.26 -10.53 6.36
CA TRP A 143 -0.06 -11.41 5.20
C TRP A 143 -0.16 -12.87 5.65
N GLY A 144 -1.17 -13.59 5.16
CA GLY A 144 -1.42 -14.96 5.58
C GLY A 144 -0.35 -15.94 5.13
N ARG A 145 0.33 -15.67 4.02
CA ARG A 145 1.39 -16.50 3.45
C ARG A 145 2.58 -15.65 3.03
N VAL A 146 3.76 -16.00 3.53
CA VAL A 146 5.01 -15.30 3.23
C VAL A 146 6.07 -16.35 2.87
N SER A 147 6.80 -16.12 1.79
CA SER A 147 8.00 -16.90 1.46
C SER A 147 9.16 -15.99 1.12
N LEU A 148 10.34 -16.33 1.64
CA LEU A 148 11.59 -15.66 1.36
C LEU A 148 12.54 -16.68 0.74
N THR A 149 13.07 -16.37 -0.45
CA THR A 149 14.12 -17.18 -1.08
C THR A 149 15.41 -16.38 -1.18
N ILE A 150 16.47 -16.85 -0.54
CA ILE A 150 17.83 -16.30 -0.72
C ILE A 150 18.36 -16.76 -2.07
N ARG A 151 19.04 -15.86 -2.77
CA ARG A 151 19.56 -16.06 -4.12
C ARG A 151 21.06 -15.82 -4.16
N ASP A 152 21.79 -16.65 -4.90
CA ASP A 152 23.17 -16.34 -5.26
C ASP A 152 23.21 -15.29 -6.40
N LYS A 153 24.43 -14.88 -6.77
CA LYS A 153 24.68 -13.93 -7.87
C LYS A 153 24.10 -14.36 -9.23
N ASP A 154 23.90 -15.66 -9.43
CA ASP A 154 23.38 -16.24 -10.65
C ASP A 154 21.85 -16.43 -10.58
N LEU A 155 21.21 -16.02 -9.48
CA LEU A 155 19.80 -16.18 -9.12
C LEU A 155 19.37 -17.61 -8.78
N ASN A 156 20.32 -18.51 -8.49
CA ASN A 156 19.99 -19.82 -7.96
C ASN A 156 19.47 -19.68 -6.52
N PRO A 157 18.40 -20.41 -6.17
CA PRO A 157 17.92 -20.43 -4.79
C PRO A 157 18.91 -21.18 -3.91
N THR A 158 19.34 -20.56 -2.81
CA THR A 158 20.24 -21.19 -1.83
C THR A 158 19.51 -21.57 -0.56
N MET A 159 18.45 -20.84 -0.20
CA MET A 159 17.65 -21.09 1.01
C MET A 159 16.21 -20.65 0.77
N LEU A 160 15.26 -21.39 1.36
CA LEU A 160 13.84 -21.05 1.41
C LEU A 160 13.39 -21.03 2.86
N VAL A 161 12.75 -19.93 3.25
CA VAL A 161 12.11 -19.75 4.55
C VAL A 161 10.65 -19.34 4.30
N THR A 162 9.71 -19.94 5.04
CA THR A 162 8.26 -19.70 4.82
C THR A 162 7.53 -19.50 6.13
N ALA A 163 6.46 -18.70 6.10
CA ALA A 163 5.58 -18.44 7.23
C ALA A 163 4.12 -18.44 6.77
N GLY A 164 3.27 -19.14 7.51
CA GLY A 164 1.84 -19.26 7.20
C GLY A 164 1.49 -20.23 6.08
N LEU A 165 2.47 -20.95 5.53
CA LEU A 165 2.26 -22.03 4.57
C LEU A 165 2.10 -23.37 5.30
N THR A 166 1.32 -24.27 4.72
CA THR A 166 1.27 -25.69 5.08
C THR A 166 2.51 -26.43 4.55
N GLN A 167 2.81 -27.60 5.12
CA GLN A 167 3.93 -28.43 4.65
C GLN A 167 3.79 -28.80 3.16
N GLU A 168 2.57 -29.08 2.71
CA GLU A 168 2.30 -29.42 1.29
C GLU A 168 2.59 -28.24 0.36
N GLU A 169 2.20 -27.02 0.76
CA GLU A 169 2.51 -25.80 0.01
C GLU A 169 4.01 -25.49 0.00
N GLU A 170 4.71 -25.72 1.12
CA GLU A 170 6.17 -25.56 1.20
C GLU A 170 6.89 -26.55 0.28
N ASP A 171 6.52 -27.83 0.33
CA ASP A 171 7.07 -28.87 -0.54
C ASP A 171 6.78 -28.55 -2.01
N PHE A 172 5.60 -28.03 -2.33
CA PHE A 172 5.27 -27.56 -3.66
C PHE A 172 6.21 -26.43 -4.11
N LEU A 173 6.44 -25.41 -3.27
CA LEU A 173 7.36 -24.33 -3.62
C LEU A 173 8.79 -24.82 -3.83
N ARG A 174 9.29 -25.69 -2.94
CA ARG A 174 10.65 -26.26 -3.05
C ARG A 174 10.84 -27.00 -4.37
N ASN A 175 9.84 -27.77 -4.79
CA ASN A 175 9.92 -28.61 -6.00
C ASN A 175 9.62 -27.84 -7.30
N ASN A 176 8.95 -26.70 -7.22
CA ASN A 176 8.51 -25.93 -8.37
C ASN A 176 9.15 -24.53 -8.41
N MET A 177 10.34 -24.33 -7.84
CA MET A 177 10.97 -23.01 -7.88
C MET A 177 11.19 -22.52 -9.32
N LEU A 178 10.83 -21.25 -9.57
CA LEU A 178 11.13 -20.59 -10.83
C LEU A 178 12.65 -20.59 -11.09
N PRO A 179 13.09 -21.03 -12.30
CA PRO A 179 14.50 -21.11 -12.62
C PRO A 179 15.12 -19.71 -12.76
N PRO A 180 16.45 -19.59 -12.59
CA PRO A 180 17.17 -18.31 -12.62
C PRO A 180 16.86 -17.44 -13.84
N ASP A 181 16.80 -18.03 -15.04
CA ASP A 181 16.56 -17.29 -16.28
C ASP A 181 15.17 -16.63 -16.32
N LYS A 182 14.17 -17.27 -15.71
CA LYS A 182 12.81 -16.69 -15.60
C LYS A 182 12.78 -15.52 -14.62
N TRP A 183 13.52 -15.60 -13.53
CA TRP A 183 13.70 -14.46 -12.63
C TRP A 183 14.45 -13.32 -13.31
N ARG A 184 15.51 -13.62 -14.05
CA ARG A 184 16.25 -12.61 -14.83
C ARG A 184 15.34 -11.91 -15.84
N GLU A 185 14.50 -12.65 -16.55
CA GLU A 185 13.45 -12.09 -17.44
C GLU A 185 12.52 -11.16 -16.66
N ARG A 186 11.96 -11.62 -15.52
CA ARG A 186 11.02 -10.82 -14.69
C ARG A 186 11.61 -9.51 -14.19
N LEU A 187 12.88 -9.51 -13.81
CA LEU A 187 13.51 -8.36 -13.15
C LEU A 187 14.08 -7.34 -14.13
N THR A 188 14.42 -7.75 -15.36
CA THR A 188 15.10 -6.87 -16.35
C THR A 188 14.21 -6.45 -17.51
N ASN A 189 13.17 -7.23 -17.85
CA ASN A 189 12.32 -6.93 -19.00
C ASN A 189 11.40 -5.74 -18.71
N GLN A 190 11.40 -4.76 -19.62
CA GLN A 190 10.60 -3.53 -19.53
C GLN A 190 9.09 -3.82 -19.38
N SER A 191 8.60 -4.91 -19.96
CA SER A 191 7.19 -5.30 -19.85
C SER A 191 6.76 -5.68 -18.44
N PHE A 192 7.69 -6.09 -17.56
CA PHE A 192 7.40 -6.29 -16.15
C PHE A 192 7.46 -4.99 -15.34
N GLN A 193 8.22 -3.98 -15.78
CA GLN A 193 8.39 -2.72 -15.04
C GLN A 193 7.08 -1.93 -14.89
N LYS A 194 6.10 -2.13 -15.77
CA LYS A 194 4.76 -1.50 -15.64
C LYS A 194 3.96 -2.00 -14.43
N TYR A 195 4.33 -3.14 -13.84
CA TYR A 195 3.69 -3.72 -12.66
C TYR A 195 4.42 -3.38 -11.36
N ARG A 196 5.46 -2.55 -11.44
CA ARG A 196 6.29 -2.19 -10.31
C ARG A 196 5.67 -1.05 -9.50
N TYR A 197 5.51 -1.27 -8.21
CA TYR A 197 5.12 -0.28 -7.21
C TYR A 197 6.26 -0.12 -6.22
N GLY A 198 7.07 0.93 -6.41
CA GLY A 198 8.30 1.15 -5.66
C GLY A 198 9.26 -0.04 -5.80
N SER A 199 9.48 -0.82 -4.73
CA SER A 199 10.30 -2.04 -4.81
C SER A 199 9.51 -3.33 -5.07
N ALA A 200 8.17 -3.28 -4.95
CA ALA A 200 7.31 -4.43 -5.15
C ALA A 200 6.86 -4.58 -6.61
N PHE A 201 6.53 -5.80 -7.01
CA PHE A 201 5.90 -6.13 -8.28
C PHE A 201 4.57 -6.83 -8.00
N PHE A 202 3.48 -6.23 -8.47
CA PHE A 202 2.14 -6.81 -8.38
C PHE A 202 1.66 -7.24 -9.77
N LEU A 203 1.58 -8.55 -10.00
CA LEU A 203 1.11 -9.16 -11.24
C LEU A 203 -0.35 -9.61 -11.07
N PRO A 204 -1.31 -8.87 -11.63
CA PRO A 204 -2.73 -9.20 -11.51
C PRO A 204 -3.11 -10.39 -12.40
N ALA A 205 -3.92 -11.30 -11.85
CA ALA A 205 -4.38 -12.51 -12.50
C ALA A 205 -5.27 -12.26 -13.72
N ASP A 206 -5.96 -11.12 -13.77
CA ASP A 206 -6.89 -10.75 -14.85
C ASP A 206 -6.19 -10.18 -16.08
N ASP A 207 -4.88 -9.92 -16.03
CA ASP A 207 -4.12 -9.48 -17.19
C ASP A 207 -3.69 -10.70 -18.05
N PRO A 208 -4.15 -10.82 -19.31
CA PRO A 208 -3.81 -11.95 -20.17
C PRO A 208 -2.31 -12.11 -20.41
N TRP A 209 -1.56 -11.01 -20.43
CA TRP A 209 -0.10 -11.06 -20.58
C TRP A 209 0.55 -11.66 -19.32
N VAL A 210 0.02 -11.34 -18.14
CA VAL A 210 0.46 -11.97 -16.89
C VAL A 210 0.14 -13.46 -16.93
N GLN A 211 -1.07 -13.86 -17.32
CA GLN A 211 -1.44 -15.29 -17.38
C GLN A 211 -0.53 -16.14 -18.27
N GLU A 212 -0.02 -15.59 -19.37
CA GLU A 212 0.95 -16.30 -20.24
C GLU A 212 2.35 -16.40 -19.60
N LYS A 213 2.70 -15.42 -18.77
CA LYS A 213 4.02 -15.26 -18.16
C LYS A 213 4.10 -15.70 -16.70
N ILE A 214 2.95 -15.98 -16.10
CA ILE A 214 2.84 -16.47 -14.75
C ILE A 214 3.39 -17.89 -14.75
N GLY A 215 4.29 -18.14 -13.81
CA GLY A 215 4.99 -19.41 -13.72
C GLY A 215 4.34 -20.22 -12.63
N VAL A 216 4.92 -20.14 -11.45
CA VAL A 216 4.54 -20.95 -10.30
C VAL A 216 3.60 -20.14 -9.44
N ILE A 217 2.42 -20.68 -9.19
CA ILE A 217 1.39 -20.15 -8.30
C ILE A 217 1.14 -21.22 -7.25
N LEU A 218 1.02 -20.82 -5.99
CA LEU A 218 0.62 -21.74 -4.94
C LEU A 218 -0.78 -22.31 -5.26
N PRO A 219 -0.99 -23.62 -5.11
CA PRO A 219 -2.32 -24.19 -5.27
C PRO A 219 -3.25 -23.59 -4.21
N ASP A 220 -4.17 -22.74 -4.62
CA ASP A 220 -5.13 -22.12 -3.72
C ASP A 220 -6.55 -22.37 -4.24
N ASN A 221 -7.33 -23.12 -3.45
CA ASN A 221 -8.70 -23.50 -3.75
C ASN A 221 -9.73 -22.49 -3.21
N THR A 222 -9.31 -21.31 -2.77
CA THR A 222 -10.23 -20.25 -2.36
C THR A 222 -11.12 -19.83 -3.52
N ALA A 223 -12.40 -19.59 -3.20
CA ALA A 223 -13.37 -19.19 -4.20
C ALA A 223 -13.01 -17.81 -4.75
N VAL A 224 -12.97 -17.69 -6.08
CA VAL A 224 -12.73 -16.42 -6.76
C VAL A 224 -13.90 -15.48 -6.49
N SER A 225 -13.60 -14.33 -5.88
CA SER A 225 -14.57 -13.26 -5.66
C SER A 225 -14.94 -12.56 -6.98
N SER A 226 -16.17 -12.08 -7.09
CA SER A 226 -16.60 -11.22 -8.20
C SER A 226 -16.20 -9.75 -8.01
N ASP A 227 -15.69 -9.37 -6.84
CA ASP A 227 -15.21 -8.02 -6.55
C ASP A 227 -13.85 -7.79 -7.24
N PRO A 228 -13.73 -6.80 -8.15
CA PRO A 228 -12.46 -6.51 -8.84
C PRO A 228 -11.31 -6.09 -7.91
N GLU A 229 -11.62 -5.61 -6.71
CA GLU A 229 -10.61 -5.21 -5.72
C GLU A 229 -10.18 -6.38 -4.82
N ALA A 230 -10.88 -7.52 -4.86
CA ALA A 230 -10.53 -8.69 -4.08
C ALA A 230 -9.29 -9.38 -4.65
N TRP A 231 -8.49 -9.94 -3.76
CA TRP A 231 -7.34 -10.76 -4.12
C TRP A 231 -7.79 -11.99 -4.90
N HIS A 232 -7.15 -12.22 -6.05
CA HIS A 232 -7.36 -13.43 -6.83
C HIS A 232 -6.32 -14.49 -6.42
N PRO A 233 -6.68 -15.79 -6.34
CA PRO A 233 -5.72 -16.87 -6.03
C PRO A 233 -4.48 -16.95 -6.94
N ASN A 234 -4.60 -16.40 -8.15
CA ASN A 234 -3.53 -16.31 -9.15
C ASN A 234 -2.87 -14.92 -9.20
N ASP A 235 -3.24 -13.99 -8.32
CA ASP A 235 -2.50 -12.74 -8.18
C ASP A 235 -1.13 -13.07 -7.58
N LEU A 236 -0.10 -12.33 -8.01
CA LEU A 236 1.25 -12.56 -7.54
C LEU A 236 1.86 -11.24 -7.09
N LEU A 237 2.26 -11.17 -5.82
CA LEU A 237 3.02 -10.06 -5.26
C LEU A 237 4.40 -10.54 -4.82
N PHE A 238 5.45 -9.91 -5.34
CA PHE A 238 6.82 -10.22 -4.93
C PHE A 238 7.69 -8.97 -4.83
N LEU A 239 8.75 -9.06 -4.02
CA LEU A 239 9.70 -7.99 -3.76
C LEU A 239 11.12 -8.55 -3.89
N PRO A 240 11.88 -8.18 -4.94
CA PRO A 240 13.31 -8.43 -4.98
C PRO A 240 14.04 -7.54 -3.96
N LEU A 241 14.95 -8.14 -3.19
CA LEU A 241 15.85 -7.46 -2.28
C LEU A 241 17.20 -7.29 -2.95
N TYR A 242 17.73 -6.06 -2.92
CA TYR A 242 18.97 -5.71 -3.57
C TYR A 242 20.04 -5.33 -2.55
N ASP A 243 21.27 -5.75 -2.79
CA ASP A 243 22.43 -5.24 -2.06
C ASP A 243 22.80 -3.81 -2.50
N ARG A 244 23.87 -3.27 -1.92
CA ARG A 244 24.38 -1.94 -2.26
C ARG A 244 24.88 -1.81 -3.70
N GLU A 245 25.25 -2.92 -4.33
CA GLU A 245 25.73 -3.00 -5.71
C GLU A 245 24.59 -3.24 -6.73
N GLN A 246 23.33 -3.28 -6.27
CA GLN A 246 22.13 -3.56 -7.07
C GLN A 246 22.03 -5.01 -7.56
N ASN A 247 22.73 -5.95 -6.92
CA ASN A 247 22.51 -7.37 -7.15
C ASN A 247 21.36 -7.88 -6.30
N VAL A 248 20.58 -8.82 -6.84
CA VAL A 248 19.47 -9.44 -6.10
C VAL A 248 20.05 -10.46 -5.12
N ILE A 249 19.79 -10.27 -3.84
CA ILE A 249 20.24 -11.19 -2.78
C ILE A 249 19.11 -12.07 -2.25
N ALA A 250 17.86 -11.62 -2.40
CA ALA A 250 16.70 -12.40 -2.00
C ALA A 250 15.43 -11.97 -2.75
N ILE A 251 14.40 -12.80 -2.68
CA ILE A 251 13.06 -12.49 -3.20
C ILE A 251 12.04 -12.87 -2.13
N ILE A 252 11.19 -11.92 -1.77
CA ILE A 252 10.02 -12.14 -0.93
C ILE A 252 8.81 -12.30 -1.82
N SER A 253 7.98 -13.31 -1.59
CA SER A 253 6.64 -13.41 -2.18
C SER A 253 5.60 -13.36 -1.06
N LEU A 254 4.55 -12.57 -1.29
CA LEU A 254 3.47 -12.32 -0.34
C LEU A 254 2.14 -12.75 -0.96
N ASP A 255 1.34 -13.46 -0.18
CA ASP A 255 0.04 -13.99 -0.59
C ASP A 255 -0.93 -13.97 0.61
N ALA A 256 -2.22 -14.15 0.36
CA ALA A 256 -3.30 -13.98 1.31
C ALA A 256 -3.23 -12.60 2.02
N PRO A 257 -3.43 -11.49 1.28
CA PRO A 257 -3.28 -10.13 1.81
C PRO A 257 -4.26 -9.81 2.95
N PRO A 258 -3.94 -8.78 3.75
CA PRO A 258 -4.86 -8.24 4.75
C PRO A 258 -6.22 -7.91 4.13
N GLU A 259 -7.30 -8.26 4.82
CA GLU A 259 -8.70 -8.07 4.38
C GLU A 259 -9.07 -8.79 3.06
N GLY A 260 -8.19 -9.63 2.50
CA GLY A 260 -8.41 -10.32 1.24
C GLY A 260 -8.48 -9.39 0.03
N LYS A 261 -7.90 -8.18 0.12
CA LYS A 261 -7.92 -7.18 -0.95
C LYS A 261 -6.58 -7.06 -1.66
N ARG A 262 -6.64 -6.69 -2.94
CA ARG A 262 -5.46 -6.37 -3.74
C ARG A 262 -4.68 -5.21 -3.12
N PRO A 263 -3.33 -5.25 -3.16
CA PRO A 263 -2.52 -4.22 -2.56
C PRO A 263 -2.73 -2.87 -3.25
N THR A 264 -2.82 -1.82 -2.45
CA THR A 264 -2.78 -0.42 -2.91
C THR A 264 -1.38 0.16 -2.65
N PRO A 265 -1.00 1.28 -3.29
CA PRO A 265 0.25 1.95 -2.97
C PRO A 265 0.41 2.26 -1.47
N ARG A 266 -0.70 2.58 -0.78
CA ARG A 266 -0.69 2.83 0.68
C ARG A 266 -0.42 1.55 1.48
N SER A 267 -1.04 0.43 1.13
CA SER A 267 -0.83 -0.83 1.87
C SER A 267 0.58 -1.40 1.62
N LEU A 268 1.18 -1.13 0.46
CA LEU A 268 2.55 -1.56 0.16
C LEU A 268 3.62 -0.76 0.90
N GLN A 269 3.35 0.47 1.36
CA GLN A 269 4.33 1.26 2.13
C GLN A 269 4.84 0.54 3.37
N LEU A 270 3.98 -0.21 4.06
CA LEU A 270 4.38 -1.00 5.22
C LEU A 270 5.35 -2.11 4.82
N VAL A 271 5.03 -2.83 3.75
CA VAL A 271 5.89 -3.90 3.23
C VAL A 271 7.25 -3.33 2.82
N GLU A 272 7.27 -2.18 2.15
CA GLU A 272 8.52 -1.51 1.78
C GLU A 272 9.36 -1.12 3.00
N LEU A 273 8.72 -0.62 4.05
CA LEU A 273 9.42 -0.24 5.28
C LEU A 273 10.01 -1.45 6.01
N TYR A 274 9.27 -2.57 6.07
CA TYR A 274 9.80 -3.85 6.57
C TYR A 274 11.02 -4.29 5.76
N VAL A 275 10.92 -4.25 4.43
CA VAL A 275 12.00 -4.64 3.53
C VAL A 275 13.24 -3.75 3.68
N GLN A 276 13.07 -2.45 3.90
CA GLN A 276 14.18 -1.53 4.15
C GLN A 276 14.97 -1.88 5.41
N VAL A 277 14.31 -2.43 6.42
CA VAL A 277 14.96 -2.92 7.66
C VAL A 277 15.56 -4.31 7.45
N ALA A 278 14.86 -5.21 6.74
CA ALA A 278 15.29 -6.58 6.55
C ALA A 278 16.52 -6.70 5.62
N THR A 279 16.57 -5.91 4.55
CA THR A 279 17.60 -6.03 3.50
C THR A 279 19.03 -5.90 4.06
N PRO A 280 19.39 -4.88 4.86
CA PRO A 280 20.72 -4.78 5.45
C PRO A 280 21.06 -5.92 6.42
N VAL A 281 20.06 -6.45 7.15
CA VAL A 281 20.27 -7.60 8.04
C VAL A 281 20.65 -8.82 7.22
N ILE A 282 19.88 -9.11 6.16
CA ILE A 282 20.12 -10.24 5.26
C ILE A 282 21.48 -10.08 4.59
N GLU A 283 21.78 -8.90 4.04
CA GLU A 283 23.08 -8.59 3.41
C GLU A 283 24.25 -8.88 4.37
N ASN A 284 24.19 -8.34 5.60
CA ASN A 284 25.25 -8.53 6.60
C ASN A 284 25.44 -10.00 6.98
N ALA A 285 24.34 -10.74 7.17
CA ALA A 285 24.42 -12.13 7.57
C ALA A 285 24.94 -13.04 6.45
N LEU A 286 24.57 -12.77 5.19
CA LEU A 286 25.13 -13.46 4.01
C LEU A 286 26.64 -13.20 3.88
N LEU A 287 27.08 -11.95 4.06
CA LEU A 287 28.51 -11.60 4.05
C LEU A 287 29.28 -12.32 5.18
N TYR A 288 28.68 -12.43 6.36
CA TYR A 288 29.28 -13.14 7.49
C TYR A 288 29.41 -14.64 7.20
N GLN A 289 28.36 -15.28 6.66
CA GLN A 289 28.41 -16.69 6.26
C GLN A 289 29.48 -16.96 5.20
N GLU A 290 29.58 -16.11 4.19
CA GLU A 290 30.60 -16.23 3.15
C GLU A 290 32.01 -16.14 3.75
N THR A 291 32.23 -15.19 4.66
CA THR A 291 33.51 -15.03 5.35
C THR A 291 33.86 -16.29 6.17
N GLN A 292 32.90 -16.85 6.91
CA GLN A 292 33.12 -18.08 7.69
C GLN A 292 33.43 -19.29 6.79
N ARG A 293 32.75 -19.41 5.66
CA ARG A 293 33.01 -20.47 4.67
C ARG A 293 34.43 -20.40 4.14
N GLN A 294 34.89 -19.21 3.72
CA GLN A 294 36.25 -19.01 3.21
C GLN A 294 37.32 -19.35 4.25
N LEU A 295 37.10 -18.98 5.52
CA LEU A 295 38.01 -19.34 6.61
C LEU A 295 38.09 -20.85 6.84
N ALA A 296 36.96 -21.57 6.75
CA ALA A 296 36.91 -23.02 6.91
C ALA A 296 37.66 -23.74 5.76
N GLU A 297 37.49 -23.26 4.53
CA GLU A 297 38.20 -23.78 3.35
C GLU A 297 39.72 -23.60 3.49
N LEU A 298 40.17 -22.40 3.89
CA LEU A 298 41.59 -22.12 4.11
C LEU A 298 42.22 -23.00 5.20
N LYS A 299 41.50 -23.24 6.31
CA LYS A 299 41.98 -24.15 7.37
C LYS A 299 42.17 -25.56 6.84
N THR A 300 41.18 -26.07 6.10
CA THR A 300 41.21 -27.41 5.50
C THR A 300 42.39 -27.55 4.53
N VAL A 301 42.61 -26.56 3.66
CA VAL A 301 43.75 -26.55 2.72
C VAL A 301 45.10 -26.53 3.45
N ASN A 302 45.21 -25.74 4.52
CA ASN A 302 46.44 -25.65 5.30
C ASN A 302 46.75 -26.96 6.06
N GLU A 303 45.74 -27.60 6.66
CA GLU A 303 45.88 -28.90 7.32
C GLU A 303 46.34 -30.00 6.36
N VAL A 304 45.78 -30.05 5.14
CA VAL A 304 46.21 -30.99 4.10
C VAL A 304 47.66 -30.72 3.68
N SER A 305 48.03 -29.46 3.50
CA SER A 305 49.40 -29.08 3.11
C SER A 305 50.43 -29.38 4.21
N GLN A 306 50.07 -29.22 5.49
CA GLN A 306 50.91 -29.61 6.62
C GLN A 306 51.09 -31.14 6.68
N THR A 307 50.03 -31.91 6.44
CA THR A 307 50.09 -33.38 6.44
C THR A 307 51.00 -33.89 5.32
N ILE A 308 50.88 -33.34 4.10
CA ILE A 308 51.73 -33.70 2.95
C ILE A 308 53.20 -33.33 3.20
N SER A 309 53.46 -32.20 3.86
CA SER A 309 54.84 -31.74 4.15
C SER A 309 55.54 -32.56 5.24
N THR A 310 54.81 -33.35 6.03
CA THR A 310 55.35 -34.20 7.11
C THR A 310 55.57 -35.68 6.70
N THR A 311 55.22 -36.05 5.46
CA THR A 311 55.47 -37.37 4.85
C THR A 311 56.57 -37.31 3.81
#